data_AF-A0A380E559-F1
#
_entry.id   AF-A0A380E559-F1
#
_cell.length_a   1.000
_cell.length_b   1.000
_cell.length_c   1.000
_cell.angle_alpha   90.00
_cell.angle_beta   90.00
_cell.angle_gamma   90.00
#
_symmetry.space_group_name_H-M   'P 1'
#
loop_
_entity.id
_entity.type
_entity.pdbx_description
1 polymer ?
#
loop_
_entity_poly.entity_id
_entity_poly.type
_entity_poly.pdbx_seq_one_letter_code
_entity_poly.pdbx_strand_id
1 'polypeptide(L)'
;MLNIVNPEDHFVVIVSGAFGNRFKQIAQTYYKNVHIYDVTWGEAVDVKDFINFLSTLNVEVKAVFTQYCETSTDSATPYSRS
;
A
#
# COMPACT_ATOMS: atom_id res chain seq x y z
N MET A 1 7.08 -9.34 -2.84
CA MET A 1 8.05 -8.23 -2.84
C MET A 1 9.40 -8.67 -3.41
N LEU A 2 10.07 -9.68 -2.85
CA LEU A 2 11.45 -10.07 -3.24
C LEU A 2 11.71 -10.32 -4.74
N ASN A 3 10.76 -10.91 -5.49
CA ASN A 3 10.95 -11.14 -6.93
C ASN A 3 10.60 -9.95 -7.82
N ILE A 4 10.14 -8.83 -7.24
CA ILE A 4 9.58 -7.68 -7.97
C ILE A 4 10.42 -6.42 -7.80
N VAL A 5 11.15 -6.29 -6.68
CA VAL A 5 11.98 -5.11 -6.37
C VAL A 5 13.40 -5.53 -5.98
N ASN A 6 14.38 -4.86 -6.56
CA ASN A 6 15.78 -4.99 -6.15
C ASN A 6 16.05 -4.15 -4.89
N PRO A 7 17.13 -4.42 -4.13
CA PRO A 7 17.43 -3.71 -2.89
C PRO A 7 17.53 -2.18 -3.02
N GLU A 8 17.98 -1.69 -4.17
CA GLU A 8 18.17 -0.26 -4.46
C GLU A 8 16.94 0.39 -5.10
N ASP A 9 15.90 -0.39 -5.42
CA ASP A 9 14.71 0.13 -6.11
C ASP A 9 13.86 0.97 -5.16
N HIS A 10 13.38 2.12 -5.63
CA HIS A 10 12.36 2.89 -4.93
C HIS A 10 10.99 2.28 -5.23
N PHE A 11 10.24 1.98 -4.18
CA PHE A 11 8.87 1.48 -4.30
C PHE A 11 7.98 2.03 -3.19
N VAL A 12 6.68 2.02 -3.44
CA VAL A 12 5.68 2.56 -2.52
C VAL A 12 4.83 1.44 -1.93
N VAL A 13 4.54 1.53 -0.65
CA VAL A 13 3.56 0.68 0.03
C VAL A 13 2.41 1.55 0.50
N ILE A 14 1.22 1.27 -0.03
CA ILE A 14 -0.03 1.85 0.46
C ILE A 14 -0.48 1.05 1.69
N VAL A 15 -0.80 1.78 2.76
CA VAL A 15 -1.22 1.22 4.05
C VAL A 15 -2.59 1.77 4.40
N SER A 16 -3.62 0.96 4.16
CA SER A 16 -5.01 1.29 4.51
C SER A 16 -5.53 0.57 5.76
N GLY A 17 -4.69 -0.26 6.41
CA GLY A 17 -5.13 -1.20 7.42
C GLY A 17 -4.07 -2.21 7.86
N ALA A 18 -4.51 -3.28 8.53
CA ALA A 18 -3.62 -4.23 9.22
C ALA A 18 -2.67 -4.97 8.26
N PHE A 19 -3.16 -5.38 7.08
CA PHE A 19 -2.33 -6.07 6.08
C PHE A 19 -1.30 -5.13 5.45
N GLY A 20 -1.68 -3.88 5.16
CA GLY A 20 -0.75 -2.85 4.71
C GLY A 20 0.32 -2.55 5.75
N ASN A 21 -0.05 -2.49 7.02
CA ASN A 21 0.90 -2.29 8.11
C ASN A 21 1.92 -3.45 8.20
N ARG A 22 1.48 -4.68 7.93
CA ARG A 22 2.38 -5.83 7.82
C ARG A 22 3.35 -5.70 6.64
N PHE A 23 2.88 -5.24 5.47
CA PHE A 23 3.76 -4.98 4.33
C PHE A 23 4.78 -3.88 4.63
N LYS A 24 4.36 -2.79 5.28
CA LYS A 24 5.24 -1.72 5.76
C LYS A 24 6.35 -2.25 6.66
N GLN A 25 6.02 -3.05 7.67
CA GLN A 25 7.01 -3.63 8.59
C GLN A 25 8.03 -4.51 7.87
N ILE A 26 7.56 -5.39 6.98
CA ILE A 26 8.46 -6.25 6.17
C ILE A 26 9.33 -5.39 5.27
N ALA A 27 8.74 -4.45 4.53
CA ALA A 27 9.45 -3.61 3.59
C ALA A 27 10.54 -2.77 4.28
N GLN A 28 10.22 -2.11 5.39
CA GLN A 28 11.17 -1.31 6.16
C GLN A 28 12.29 -2.13 6.81
N THR A 29 12.04 -3.43 7.07
CA THR A 29 13.07 -4.33 7.63
C THR A 29 14.12 -4.72 6.58
N TYR A 30 13.71 -4.91 5.32
CA TYR A 30 14.57 -5.50 4.30
C TYR A 30 15.04 -4.52 3.20
N TYR A 31 14.42 -3.36 3.06
CA TYR A 31 14.69 -2.42 1.98
C TYR A 31 14.90 -1.00 2.53
N LYS A 32 15.80 -0.25 1.88
CA LYS A 32 16.13 1.13 2.28
C LYS A 32 15.24 2.17 1.62
N ASN A 33 14.79 1.91 0.40
CA ASN A 33 14.14 2.87 -0.48
C ASN A 33 12.62 2.71 -0.52
N VAL A 34 12.02 2.46 0.66
CA VAL A 34 10.58 2.23 0.81
C VAL A 34 9.88 3.52 1.18
N HIS A 35 8.90 3.90 0.37
CA HIS A 35 8.04 5.05 0.62
C HIS A 35 6.68 4.58 1.11
N ILE A 36 6.19 5.14 2.20
CA ILE A 36 4.92 4.72 2.81
C ILE A 36 3.86 5.79 2.53
N TYR A 37 2.72 5.34 1.98
CA TYR A 37 1.52 6.17 1.84
C TYR A 37 0.45 5.61 2.77
N ASP A 38 0.30 6.24 3.94
CA ASP A 38 -0.71 5.87 4.92
C ASP A 38 -2.07 6.49 4.52
N VAL A 39 -3.11 5.65 4.50
CA VAL A 39 -4.51 6.01 4.25
C VAL A 39 -5.28 5.82 5.54
N THR A 40 -6.28 6.66 5.79
CA THR A 40 -7.17 6.47 6.94
C THR A 40 -7.80 5.08 6.90
N TRP A 41 -7.79 4.38 8.03
CA TRP A 41 -8.31 3.02 8.08
C TRP A 41 -9.81 2.98 7.80
N GLY A 42 -10.21 2.17 6.83
CA GLY A 42 -11.60 2.09 6.37
C GLY A 42 -11.98 3.11 5.29
N GLU A 43 -11.06 3.96 4.86
CA GLU A 43 -11.25 4.85 3.71
C GLU A 43 -10.56 4.30 2.45
N ALA A 44 -11.09 4.65 1.29
CA ALA A 44 -10.46 4.32 0.01
C ALA A 44 -9.31 5.30 -0.29
N VAL A 45 -8.30 4.82 -1.01
CA VAL A 45 -7.21 5.67 -1.52
C VAL A 45 -7.77 6.73 -2.47
N ASP A 46 -7.52 8.00 -2.20
CA ASP A 46 -7.71 9.06 -3.20
C ASP A 46 -6.56 9.03 -4.21
N VAL A 47 -6.90 8.77 -5.47
CA VAL A 47 -5.93 8.65 -6.57
C VAL A 47 -5.19 9.96 -6.82
N LYS A 48 -5.84 11.12 -6.65
CA LYS A 48 -5.21 12.42 -6.85
C LYS A 48 -4.17 12.69 -5.77
N ASP A 49 -4.51 12.43 -4.51
CA ASP A 49 -3.59 12.59 -3.40
C ASP A 49 -2.42 11.62 -3.50
N PHE A 50 -2.67 10.40 -3.96
CA PHE A 50 -1.62 9.44 -4.24
C PHE A 50 -0.67 9.89 -5.36
N ILE A 51 -1.18 10.43 -6.47
CA ILE A 51 -0.35 10.98 -7.56
C ILE A 51 0.45 12.20 -7.09
N ASN A 52 -0.15 13.07 -6.28
CA ASN A 52 0.54 14.21 -5.67
C ASN A 52 1.69 13.73 -4.78
N PHE A 53 1.43 12.72 -3.94
CA PHE A 53 2.44 12.08 -3.12
C PHE A 53 3.58 11.50 -3.97
N LEU A 54 3.29 10.75 -5.04
CA LEU A 54 4.32 10.21 -5.93
C LEU A 54 5.20 11.32 -6.53
N SER A 55 4.60 12.45 -6.87
CA SER A 55 5.29 13.60 -7.45
C SER A 55 6.25 14.29 -6.47
N THR A 56 6.01 14.21 -5.16
CA THR A 56 6.92 14.81 -4.15
C THR A 56 8.16 13.97 -3.90
N LEU A 57 8.14 12.67 -4.20
CA LEU A 57 9.27 11.78 -3.95
C LEU A 57 10.46 12.08 -4.86
N ASN A 58 10.22 12.66 -6.04
CA ASN A 58 11.24 13.08 -7.01
C ASN A 58 12.26 11.97 -7.35
N VAL A 59 11.80 10.72 -7.35
CA VAL A 59 12.56 9.50 -7.69
C VAL A 59 11.73 8.61 -8.61
N GLU A 60 12.39 7.74 -9.36
CA GLU A 60 11.72 6.75 -10.19
C GLU A 60 11.15 5.61 -9.31
N VAL A 61 9.83 5.58 -9.16
CA VAL A 61 9.12 4.53 -8.43
C VAL A 61 8.88 3.33 -9.35
N LYS A 62 9.53 2.19 -9.05
CA LYS A 62 9.45 0.98 -9.88
C LYS A 62 8.24 0.10 -9.58
N ALA A 63 7.65 0.22 -8.39
CA ALA A 63 6.48 -0.57 -8.00
C ALA A 63 5.64 0.14 -6.94
N VAL A 64 4.34 -0.17 -6.95
CA VAL A 64 3.39 0.21 -5.90
C VAL A 64 2.72 -1.07 -5.37
N PHE A 65 2.77 -1.28 -4.06
CA PHE A 65 2.10 -2.39 -3.38
C PHE A 65 0.89 -1.88 -2.63
N THR A 66 -0.26 -2.51 -2.85
CA THR A 66 -1.53 -2.19 -2.16
C THR A 66 -2.29 -3.49 -1.86
N GLN A 67 -3.30 -3.41 -1.00
CA GLN A 67 -4.15 -4.53 -0.63
C GLN A 67 -5.50 -4.40 -1.35
N TYR A 68 -5.86 -5.39 -2.18
CA TYR A 68 -7.10 -5.36 -2.96
C TYR A 68 -8.37 -5.54 -2.10
N CYS A 69 -8.27 -6.26 -0.99
CA CYS A 69 -9.37 -6.46 -0.05
C CYS A 69 -8.79 -6.57 1.35
N GLU A 70 -9.03 -5.56 2.19
CA GLU A 70 -8.68 -5.64 3.60
C GLU A 70 -9.74 -6.43 4.36
N THR A 71 -9.61 -7.75 4.40
CA THR A 71 -10.43 -8.60 5.26
C THR A 71 -9.92 -8.56 6.71
N SER A 72 -9.89 -7.36 7.30
CA SER A 72 -9.69 -7.14 8.74
C SER A 72 -10.80 -6.30 9.36
N THR A 73 -11.67 -5.71 8.53
CA THR A 73 -12.97 -5.20 8.93
C THR A 73 -14.03 -6.17 8.40
N ASP A 74 -14.76 -6.79 9.32
CA ASP A 74 -15.92 -7.63 9.01
C ASP A 74 -17.05 -6.77 8.42
N SER A 75 -16.89 -6.32 7.17
CA SER A 75 -17.98 -5.75 6.40
C SER A 75 -18.59 -6.88 5.59
N ALA A 76 -19.52 -7.59 6.23
CA ALA A 76 -20.36 -8.56 5.57
C ALA A 76 -21.15 -7.88 4.43
N THR A 77 -20.80 -8.19 3.18
CA THR A 77 -21.62 -7.87 2.02
C THR A 77 -22.95 -8.64 2.14
N PRO A 78 -24.13 -7.98 2.15
CA PRO A 78 -25.40 -8.70 2.24
C PRO A 78 -25.65 -9.44 0.92
N TYR A 79 -25.58 -10.77 0.94
CA TYR A 79 -26.06 -11.59 -0.16
C TYR A 79 -27.52 -11.93 0.10
N SER A 80 -28.44 -11.19 -0.53
CA SER A 80 -29.84 -11.62 -0.63
C SER A 80 -29.88 -12.86 -1.53
N ARG A 81 -30.18 -14.03 -0.98
CA ARG A 81 -30.69 -15.14 -1.80
C ARG A 81 -32.20 -14.97 -1.93
N SER A 82 -32.63 -14.75 -3.17
CA SER A 82 -33.98 -15.04 -3.65
C SER A 82 -34.32 -16.51 -3.47
#